data_AF-A0A7K0A5V4-F1
#
_entry.id   AF-A0A7K0A5V4-F1
#
_cell.length_a   1.000
_cell.length_b   1.000
_cell.length_c   1.000
_cell.angle_alpha   90.00
_cell.angle_beta   90.00
_cell.angle_gamma   90.00
#
_symmetry.space_group_name_H-M   'P 1'
#
loop_
_entity.id
_entity.type
_entity.pdbx_description
1 polymer ?
#
loop_
_entity_poly.entity_id
_entity_poly.type
_entity_poly.pdbx_seq_one_letter_code
_entity_poly.pdbx_strand_id
1 'polypeptide(L)'
;MPKRIAFFDVDRTLIPGSSLFLLARGAYARDFFRVRDILRFGYGQVLFRLRGEHAGGIDRTRDSTLDFVIGRSQAELVEMGNEIVEERILPRVYPDIFRVIEQHREEGDLTYLVTAAPIELASSIAIALDMDGAVGTESELDAGGYYTGRLVGAIMHGPEKAKAAAEVAEVAGIDLADCLAYSDSISDLPLLESVGYPHAVNPEHELRRLAMQRGWPIHELRTRRRLLLVGIPAGLGGAGLFAGGVALGVGLERRNHRRRRNVIERIGRRWRSGR
;
A
#
# COMPACT_ATOMS: atom_id res chain seq x y z
N MET A 1 -22.61 -0.79 -16.77
CA MET A 1 -21.45 -1.71 -16.68
C MET A 1 -20.22 -0.85 -16.50
N PRO A 2 -19.31 -1.22 -15.59
CA PRO A 2 -18.04 -0.51 -15.42
C PRO A 2 -17.26 -0.53 -16.75
N LYS A 3 -16.57 0.56 -17.05
CA LYS A 3 -15.85 0.72 -18.32
C LYS A 3 -14.34 0.54 -18.19
N ARG A 4 -13.81 0.66 -16.97
CA ARG A 4 -12.37 0.68 -16.68
C ARG A 4 -12.13 0.06 -15.32
N ILE A 5 -10.87 -0.30 -15.07
CA ILE A 5 -10.37 -0.70 -13.76
C ILE A 5 -9.20 0.20 -13.38
N ALA A 6 -9.18 0.68 -12.15
CA ALA A 6 -8.07 1.39 -11.55
C ALA A 6 -7.37 0.49 -10.52
N PHE A 7 -6.13 0.10 -10.83
CA PHE A 7 -5.28 -0.72 -9.97
C PHE A 7 -4.37 0.15 -9.11
N PHE A 8 -4.31 -0.12 -7.81
CA PHE A 8 -3.52 0.64 -6.85
C PHE A 8 -2.55 -0.25 -6.10
N ASP A 9 -1.27 0.07 -6.17
CA ASP A 9 -0.31 -0.42 -5.18
C ASP A 9 -0.57 0.21 -3.79
N VAL A 10 -0.09 -0.43 -2.72
CA VAL A 10 -0.35 0.01 -1.34
C VAL A 10 0.83 0.77 -0.73
N ASP A 11 1.99 0.12 -0.68
CA ASP A 11 3.15 0.59 0.07
C ASP A 11 3.77 1.79 -0.65
N ARG A 12 3.94 2.92 0.04
CA ARG A 12 4.41 4.21 -0.53
C ARG A 12 3.53 4.84 -1.62
N THR A 13 2.53 4.12 -2.10
CA THR A 13 1.48 4.56 -3.04
C THR A 13 0.24 5.05 -2.29
N LEU A 14 -0.50 4.18 -1.59
CA LEU A 14 -1.64 4.57 -0.75
C LEU A 14 -1.24 5.19 0.57
N ILE A 15 -0.21 4.62 1.20
CA ILE A 15 0.27 5.04 2.52
C ILE A 15 1.76 5.38 2.48
N PRO A 16 2.27 6.23 3.39
CA PRO A 16 3.71 6.33 3.61
C PRO A 16 4.25 5.07 4.28
N GLY A 17 5.35 4.53 3.73
CA GLY A 17 6.06 3.37 4.29
C GLY A 17 5.42 2.04 3.91
N SER A 18 5.62 1.02 4.74
CA SER A 18 5.15 -0.35 4.48
C SER A 18 3.96 -0.75 5.35
N SER A 19 2.92 -1.29 4.71
CA SER A 19 1.72 -1.85 5.33
C SER A 19 2.04 -3.10 6.14
N LEU A 20 2.93 -3.97 5.64
CA LEU A 20 3.39 -5.15 6.37
C LEU A 20 4.12 -4.76 7.67
N PHE A 21 4.92 -3.70 7.66
CA PHE A 21 5.54 -3.18 8.89
C PHE A 21 4.50 -2.69 9.90
N LEU A 22 3.43 -2.01 9.44
CA LEU A 22 2.34 -1.57 10.30
C LEU A 22 1.54 -2.75 10.86
N LEU A 23 1.32 -3.78 10.05
CA LEU A 23 0.71 -5.04 10.47
C LEU A 23 1.56 -5.71 11.57
N ALA A 24 2.85 -5.93 11.31
CA ALA A 24 3.76 -6.57 12.27
C ALA A 24 3.83 -5.78 13.59
N ARG A 25 3.90 -4.45 13.53
CA ARG A 25 3.87 -3.60 14.73
C ARG A 25 2.54 -3.70 15.48
N GLY A 26 1.42 -3.77 14.77
CA GLY A 26 0.09 -3.91 15.36
C GLY A 26 -0.10 -5.26 16.04
N ALA A 27 0.36 -6.33 15.40
CA ALA A 27 0.33 -7.69 15.93
C ALA A 27 1.23 -7.85 17.15
N TYR A 28 2.44 -7.27 17.13
CA TYR A 28 3.32 -7.25 18.28
C TYR A 28 2.69 -6.54 19.50
N ALA A 29 1.98 -5.42 19.27
CA ALA A 29 1.31 -4.68 20.35
C ALA A 29 0.12 -5.42 20.97
N ARG A 30 -0.34 -6.51 20.34
CA ARG A 30 -1.44 -7.38 20.80
C ARG A 30 -0.92 -8.72 21.34
N ASP A 31 0.38 -8.82 21.63
CA ASP A 31 1.07 -10.05 22.04
C ASP A 31 0.85 -11.24 21.09
N PHE A 32 0.48 -10.96 19.83
CA PHE A 32 0.23 -11.98 18.82
C PHE A 32 1.51 -12.73 18.43
N PHE A 33 2.64 -12.01 18.49
CA PHE A 33 3.99 -12.54 18.32
C PHE A 33 4.83 -12.33 19.58
N ARG A 34 5.54 -13.36 20.04
CA ARG A 34 6.58 -13.19 21.06
C ARG A 34 7.89 -12.79 20.37
N VAL A 35 8.73 -12.00 21.05
CA VAL A 35 10.07 -11.62 20.54
C VAL A 35 10.90 -12.83 20.07
N ARG A 36 10.69 -14.01 20.68
CA ARG A 36 11.33 -15.27 20.28
C ARG A 36 10.96 -15.74 18.86
N ASP A 37 9.74 -15.48 18.40
CA ASP A 37 9.25 -15.87 17.08
C ASP A 37 9.93 -14.99 16.01
N ILE A 38 10.13 -13.72 16.33
CA ILE A 38 10.87 -12.73 15.53
C ILE A 38 12.39 -13.02 15.53
N LEU A 39 12.96 -13.47 16.66
CA LEU A 39 14.40 -13.78 16.77
C LEU A 39 14.79 -15.08 16.07
N ARG A 40 13.94 -16.13 16.10
CA ARG A 40 14.15 -17.36 15.32
C ARG A 40 14.21 -17.07 13.82
N PHE A 41 13.41 -16.11 13.36
CA PHE A 41 13.39 -15.58 12.00
C PHE A 41 14.65 -14.77 11.64
N GLY A 42 15.07 -13.83 12.49
CA GLY A 42 16.29 -13.03 12.26
C GLY A 42 17.56 -13.88 12.11
N TYR A 43 17.66 -14.98 12.86
CA TYR A 43 18.80 -15.90 12.78
C TYR A 43 18.82 -16.72 11.48
N GLY A 44 17.65 -17.17 10.99
CA GLY A 44 17.54 -17.89 9.70
C GLY A 44 17.91 -17.04 8.49
N GLN A 45 17.48 -15.77 8.47
CA GLN A 45 17.78 -14.80 7.41
C GLN A 45 19.28 -14.44 7.35
N VAL A 46 19.93 -14.32 8.51
CA VAL A 46 21.37 -14.06 8.62
C VAL A 46 22.18 -15.29 8.19
N LEU A 47 21.80 -16.50 8.59
CA LEU A 47 22.43 -17.74 8.15
C LEU A 47 22.31 -17.98 6.64
N PHE A 48 21.18 -17.59 6.03
CA PHE A 48 20.96 -17.67 4.59
C PHE A 48 21.88 -16.72 3.81
N ARG A 49 22.01 -15.46 4.28
CA ARG A 49 22.95 -14.49 3.69
C ARG A 49 24.42 -14.86 3.88
N LEU A 50 24.75 -15.55 4.97
CA LEU A 50 26.12 -16.00 5.24
C LEU A 50 26.53 -17.27 4.48
N ARG A 51 25.57 -18.09 4.03
CA ARG A 51 25.85 -19.36 3.32
C ARG A 51 25.99 -19.26 1.80
N GLY A 52 25.68 -18.11 1.20
CA GLY A 52 25.95 -17.81 -0.21
C GLY A 52 25.07 -18.56 -1.21
N GLU A 53 24.72 -17.88 -2.31
CA GLU A 53 23.90 -18.36 -3.44
C GLU A 53 24.59 -19.43 -4.30
N HIS A 54 25.04 -20.55 -3.72
CA HIS A 54 25.62 -21.63 -4.50
C HIS A 54 24.91 -22.96 -4.33
N ALA A 55 24.48 -23.48 -5.49
CA ALA A 55 24.01 -24.81 -5.82
C ALA A 55 22.53 -25.14 -5.58
N GLY A 56 21.74 -24.96 -6.65
CA GLY A 56 20.77 -25.96 -7.12
C GLY A 56 19.55 -26.24 -6.25
N GLY A 57 18.44 -25.55 -6.52
CA GLY A 57 17.12 -25.93 -6.05
C GLY A 57 16.30 -24.74 -5.55
N ILE A 58 15.79 -23.93 -6.47
CA ILE A 58 14.93 -22.78 -6.17
C ILE A 58 13.62 -23.20 -5.46
N ASP A 59 13.24 -24.48 -5.50
CA ASP A 59 11.99 -24.98 -4.91
C ASP A 59 11.98 -25.09 -3.37
N ARG A 60 13.12 -25.19 -2.67
CA ARG A 60 13.13 -25.27 -1.19
C ARG A 60 13.15 -23.90 -0.50
N THR A 61 13.29 -22.84 -1.27
CA THR A 61 13.42 -21.47 -0.76
C THR A 61 12.08 -20.80 -0.47
N ARG A 62 10.98 -21.32 -1.07
CA ARG A 62 9.62 -20.82 -0.85
C ARG A 62 9.07 -21.17 0.54
N ASP A 63 9.56 -22.25 1.15
CA ASP A 63 9.02 -22.79 2.40
C ASP A 63 9.46 -22.04 3.67
N SER A 64 10.57 -21.30 3.65
CA SER A 64 11.19 -20.77 4.89
C SER A 64 10.75 -19.36 5.32
N THR A 65 9.95 -18.65 4.52
CA THR A 65 9.60 -17.24 4.79
C THR A 65 8.32 -17.10 5.63
N LEU A 66 7.44 -18.11 5.61
CA LEU A 66 6.14 -18.09 6.29
C LEU A 66 6.07 -18.95 7.55
N ASP A 67 7.21 -19.48 8.03
CA ASP A 67 7.28 -20.33 9.23
C ASP A 67 6.59 -19.72 10.47
N PHE A 68 6.50 -18.39 10.53
CA PHE A 68 5.90 -17.67 11.66
C PHE A 68 4.36 -17.69 11.67
N VAL A 69 3.71 -18.00 10.54
CA VAL A 69 2.24 -18.14 10.46
C VAL A 69 1.78 -19.59 10.55
N ILE A 70 2.69 -20.57 10.48
CA ILE A 70 2.33 -22.00 10.52
C ILE A 70 1.44 -22.33 11.72
N GLY A 71 0.32 -22.99 11.46
CA GLY A 71 -0.63 -23.43 12.48
C GLY A 71 -1.47 -22.30 13.08
N ARG A 72 -1.42 -21.08 12.53
CA ARG A 72 -2.32 -19.98 12.88
C ARG A 72 -3.57 -20.02 12.03
N SER A 73 -4.70 -19.65 12.62
CA SER A 73 -5.97 -19.55 11.90
C SER A 73 -5.99 -18.32 11.01
N GLN A 74 -6.44 -18.48 9.77
CA GLN A 74 -6.68 -17.34 8.88
C GLN A 74 -7.69 -16.35 9.49
N ALA A 75 -8.75 -16.85 10.13
CA ALA A 75 -9.80 -16.01 10.69
C ALA A 75 -9.25 -15.06 11.78
N GLU A 76 -8.34 -15.57 12.63
CA GLU A 76 -7.67 -14.75 13.65
C GLU A 76 -6.80 -13.65 13.03
N LEU A 77 -6.07 -13.96 11.95
CA LEU A 77 -5.27 -12.96 11.24
C LEU A 77 -6.13 -11.91 10.56
N VAL A 78 -7.27 -12.30 9.98
CA VAL A 78 -8.21 -11.36 9.33
C VAL A 78 -8.83 -10.43 10.37
N GLU A 79 -9.27 -10.95 11.51
CA GLU A 79 -9.84 -10.13 12.59
C GLU A 79 -8.83 -9.12 13.12
N MET A 80 -7.63 -9.58 13.47
CA MET A 80 -6.54 -8.70 13.89
C MET A 80 -6.14 -7.70 12.78
N GLY A 81 -6.10 -8.16 11.53
CA GLY A 81 -5.81 -7.34 10.36
C GLY A 81 -6.78 -6.19 10.22
N ASN A 82 -8.08 -6.44 10.38
CA ASN A 82 -9.14 -5.42 10.33
C ASN A 82 -8.94 -4.34 11.40
N GLU A 83 -8.65 -4.72 12.64
CA GLU A 83 -8.38 -3.75 13.71
C GLU A 83 -7.14 -2.89 13.41
N ILE A 84 -6.06 -3.53 12.95
CA ILE A 84 -4.81 -2.83 12.63
C ILE A 84 -4.99 -1.90 11.43
N VAL A 85 -5.81 -2.29 10.45
CA VAL A 85 -6.16 -1.44 9.32
C VAL A 85 -6.82 -0.16 9.82
N GLU A 86 -7.86 -0.26 10.65
CA GLU A 86 -8.57 0.91 11.20
C GLU A 86 -7.65 1.81 12.05
N GLU A 87 -6.87 1.21 12.95
CA GLU A 87 -6.06 1.96 13.92
C GLU A 87 -4.78 2.55 13.32
N ARG A 88 -4.15 1.85 12.36
CA ARG A 88 -2.78 2.16 11.94
C ARG A 88 -2.65 2.47 10.47
N ILE A 89 -3.44 1.87 9.59
CA ILE A 89 -3.29 2.04 8.14
C ILE A 89 -4.16 3.17 7.63
N LEU A 90 -5.47 3.16 7.89
CA LEU A 90 -6.40 4.19 7.40
C LEU A 90 -5.99 5.62 7.78
N PRO A 91 -5.50 5.91 9.01
CA PRO A 91 -5.05 7.26 9.36
C PRO A 91 -3.84 7.75 8.56
N ARG A 92 -3.13 6.85 7.86
CA ARG A 92 -1.94 7.14 7.07
C ARG A 92 -2.22 7.25 5.58
N VAL A 93 -3.39 6.85 5.10
CA VAL A 93 -3.76 6.97 3.69
C VAL A 93 -3.62 8.42 3.23
N TYR A 94 -2.94 8.64 2.10
CA TYR A 94 -2.81 9.99 1.55
C TYR A 94 -4.21 10.51 1.19
N PRO A 95 -4.61 11.70 1.68
CA PRO A 95 -5.94 12.24 1.35
C PRO A 95 -6.16 12.41 -0.15
N ASP A 96 -5.10 12.69 -0.90
CA ASP A 96 -5.17 12.93 -2.33
C ASP A 96 -5.39 11.64 -3.13
N ILE A 97 -4.71 10.53 -2.79
CA ILE A 97 -4.98 9.24 -3.46
C ILE A 97 -6.34 8.68 -3.09
N PHE A 98 -6.82 8.91 -1.86
CA PHE A 98 -8.18 8.55 -1.47
C PHE A 98 -9.23 9.28 -2.31
N ARG A 99 -8.97 10.55 -2.69
CA ARG A 99 -9.87 11.27 -3.60
C ARG A 99 -9.83 10.71 -5.02
N VAL A 100 -8.69 10.21 -5.47
CA VAL A 100 -8.56 9.53 -6.77
C VAL A 100 -9.40 8.24 -6.77
N ILE A 101 -9.32 7.43 -5.70
CA ILE A 101 -10.17 6.24 -5.55
C ILE A 101 -11.65 6.61 -5.63
N GLU A 102 -12.09 7.61 -4.86
CA GLU A 102 -13.50 8.02 -4.86
C GLU A 102 -13.94 8.58 -6.21
N GLN A 103 -13.06 9.29 -6.92
CA GLN A 103 -13.37 9.77 -8.28
C GLN A 103 -13.59 8.61 -9.24
N HIS A 104 -12.72 7.59 -9.24
CA HIS A 104 -12.92 6.39 -10.07
C HIS A 104 -14.27 5.73 -9.81
N ARG A 105 -14.66 5.63 -8.53
CA ARG A 105 -15.96 5.08 -8.15
C ARG A 105 -17.13 5.94 -8.61
N GLU A 106 -17.04 7.26 -8.47
CA GLU A 106 -18.06 8.20 -8.97
C GLU A 106 -18.21 8.12 -10.51
N GLU A 107 -17.13 7.81 -11.21
CA GLU A 107 -17.10 7.58 -12.67
C GLU A 107 -17.59 6.17 -13.06
N GLY A 108 -17.84 5.29 -12.08
CA GLY A 108 -18.30 3.92 -12.28
C GLY A 108 -17.19 2.94 -12.69
N ASP A 109 -15.93 3.27 -12.43
CA ASP A 109 -14.80 2.35 -12.61
C ASP A 109 -14.72 1.36 -11.45
N LEU A 110 -14.19 0.18 -11.73
CA LEU A 110 -13.79 -0.76 -10.68
C LEU A 110 -12.46 -0.31 -10.06
N THR A 111 -12.30 -0.51 -8.76
CA THR A 111 -11.12 -0.12 -8.00
C THR A 111 -10.53 -1.35 -7.30
N TYR A 112 -9.27 -1.67 -7.60
CA TYR A 112 -8.60 -2.85 -7.09
C TYR A 112 -7.25 -2.51 -6.45
N LEU A 113 -6.95 -3.15 -5.31
CA LEU A 113 -5.58 -3.18 -4.80
C LEU A 113 -4.76 -4.27 -5.49
N VAL A 114 -3.50 -4.00 -5.78
CA VAL A 114 -2.54 -5.00 -6.31
C VAL A 114 -1.21 -4.84 -5.57
N THR A 115 -0.92 -5.74 -4.63
CA THR A 115 0.16 -5.56 -3.66
C THR A 115 0.92 -6.85 -3.33
N ALA A 116 2.19 -6.73 -2.97
CA ALA A 116 2.97 -7.86 -2.46
C ALA A 116 2.59 -8.27 -1.03
N ALA A 117 1.81 -7.43 -0.32
CA ALA A 117 1.29 -7.76 1.00
C ALA A 117 0.35 -8.97 0.97
N PRO A 118 0.15 -9.67 2.11
CA PRO A 118 -0.81 -10.77 2.19
C PRO A 118 -2.21 -10.37 1.73
N ILE A 119 -2.90 -11.27 1.03
CA ILE A 119 -4.25 -11.04 0.50
C ILE A 119 -5.25 -10.65 1.59
N GLU A 120 -5.10 -11.16 2.81
CA GLU A 120 -5.96 -10.82 3.95
C GLU A 120 -5.83 -9.34 4.31
N LEU A 121 -4.60 -8.84 4.41
CA LEU A 121 -4.36 -7.43 4.69
C LEU A 121 -4.86 -6.55 3.54
N ALA A 122 -4.59 -6.95 2.30
CA ALA A 122 -5.03 -6.22 1.12
C ALA A 122 -6.57 -6.13 1.07
N SER A 123 -7.26 -7.25 1.29
CA SER A 123 -8.72 -7.34 1.33
C SER A 123 -9.31 -6.46 2.43
N SER A 124 -8.73 -6.48 3.64
CA SER A 124 -9.14 -5.61 4.74
C SER A 124 -9.00 -4.13 4.39
N ILE A 125 -7.92 -3.73 3.71
CA ILE A 125 -7.73 -2.34 3.27
C ILE A 125 -8.76 -1.97 2.19
N ALA A 126 -8.97 -2.84 1.19
CA ALA A 126 -9.94 -2.61 0.12
C ALA A 126 -11.36 -2.41 0.68
N ILE A 127 -11.80 -3.29 1.58
CA ILE A 127 -13.10 -3.17 2.25
C ILE A 127 -13.19 -1.85 3.04
N ALA A 128 -12.15 -1.51 3.81
CA ALA A 128 -12.16 -0.29 4.61
C ALA A 128 -12.15 1.00 3.78
N LEU A 129 -11.61 0.94 2.55
CA LEU A 129 -11.62 2.03 1.58
C LEU A 129 -12.80 1.96 0.60
N ASP A 130 -13.69 0.97 0.77
CA ASP A 130 -14.89 0.76 -0.04
C ASP A 130 -14.54 0.59 -1.53
N MET A 131 -13.48 -0.20 -1.78
CA MET A 131 -13.01 -0.62 -3.11
C MET A 131 -13.63 -1.96 -3.51
N ASP A 132 -13.62 -2.26 -4.81
CA ASP A 132 -14.27 -3.45 -5.38
C ASP A 132 -13.52 -4.75 -5.09
N GLY A 133 -12.20 -4.69 -4.88
CA GLY A 133 -11.43 -5.88 -4.54
C GLY A 133 -9.95 -5.63 -4.28
N ALA A 134 -9.24 -6.72 -4.03
CA ALA A 134 -7.81 -6.74 -3.81
C ALA A 134 -7.21 -8.02 -4.37
N VAL A 135 -5.98 -7.92 -4.86
CA VAL A 135 -5.11 -9.05 -5.18
C VAL A 135 -3.80 -8.88 -4.41
N GLY A 136 -3.38 -9.94 -3.76
CA GLY A 136 -2.27 -9.95 -2.81
C GLY A 136 -1.47 -11.25 -2.90
N THR A 137 -0.42 -11.36 -2.08
CA THR A 137 0.30 -12.62 -1.94
C THR A 137 -0.54 -13.62 -1.15
N GLU A 138 -0.77 -14.80 -1.72
CA GLU A 138 -1.59 -15.85 -1.10
C GLU A 138 -0.74 -16.89 -0.39
N SER A 139 -1.13 -17.23 0.83
CA SER A 139 -0.52 -18.32 1.62
C SER A 139 -1.45 -19.52 1.63
N GLU A 140 -0.89 -20.72 1.55
CA GLU A 140 -1.65 -21.96 1.50
C GLU A 140 -2.23 -22.27 2.88
N LEU A 141 -3.49 -22.70 2.87
CA LEU A 141 -4.26 -23.13 4.03
C LEU A 141 -4.55 -24.62 3.94
N ASP A 142 -4.59 -25.29 5.09
CA ASP A 142 -5.14 -26.63 5.18
C ASP A 142 -6.68 -26.62 5.17
N ALA A 143 -7.29 -27.81 5.18
CA ALA A 143 -8.74 -27.96 5.20
C ALA A 143 -9.42 -27.38 6.45
N GLY A 144 -8.65 -27.09 7.51
CA GLY A 144 -9.13 -26.45 8.73
C GLY A 144 -9.01 -24.92 8.73
N GLY A 145 -8.46 -24.31 7.68
CA GLY A 145 -8.23 -22.87 7.60
C GLY A 145 -6.97 -22.40 8.33
N TYR A 146 -5.99 -23.28 8.53
CA TYR A 146 -4.71 -22.94 9.15
C TYR A 146 -3.59 -22.84 8.13
N TYR A 147 -2.68 -21.88 8.30
CA TYR A 147 -1.54 -21.73 7.39
C TYR A 147 -0.59 -22.92 7.47
N THR A 148 -0.20 -23.42 6.30
CA THR A 148 0.75 -24.53 6.16
C THR A 148 2.21 -24.06 6.15
N GLY A 149 2.44 -22.76 5.96
CA GLY A 149 3.76 -22.16 5.75
C GLY A 149 4.21 -22.12 4.28
N ARG A 150 3.36 -22.53 3.35
CA ARG A 150 3.64 -22.44 1.91
C ARG A 150 2.86 -21.31 1.26
N LEU A 151 3.29 -20.89 0.07
CA LEU A 151 2.57 -19.93 -0.76
C LEU A 151 1.65 -20.66 -1.74
N VAL A 152 0.49 -20.06 -2.04
CA VAL A 152 -0.27 -20.40 -3.23
C VAL A 152 0.32 -19.59 -4.38
N GLY A 153 1.09 -20.26 -5.25
CA GLY A 153 1.73 -19.60 -6.39
C GLY A 153 2.95 -18.75 -6.02
N ALA A 154 3.13 -17.64 -6.73
CA ALA A 154 4.27 -16.73 -6.59
C ALA A 154 3.91 -15.52 -5.71
N ILE A 155 4.94 -14.86 -5.17
CA ILE A 155 4.77 -13.57 -4.48
C ILE A 155 4.24 -12.54 -5.49
N MET A 156 3.26 -11.75 -5.07
CA MET A 156 2.58 -10.73 -5.90
C MET A 156 3.48 -9.50 -6.13
N HIS A 157 4.57 -9.71 -6.88
CA HIS A 157 5.61 -8.72 -7.13
C HIS A 157 6.01 -8.69 -8.61
N GLY A 158 6.24 -7.49 -9.14
CA GLY A 158 6.67 -7.27 -10.51
C GLY A 158 5.73 -7.91 -11.55
N PRO A 159 6.20 -8.84 -12.39
CA PRO A 159 5.37 -9.45 -13.44
C PRO A 159 4.09 -10.12 -12.92
N GLU A 160 4.08 -10.65 -11.70
CA GLU A 160 2.88 -11.27 -11.12
C GLU A 160 1.76 -10.25 -10.89
N LYS A 161 2.10 -8.99 -10.58
CA LYS A 161 1.10 -7.92 -10.49
C LYS A 161 0.44 -7.63 -11.84
N ALA A 162 1.20 -7.67 -12.93
CA ALA A 162 0.67 -7.45 -14.28
C ALA A 162 -0.27 -8.59 -14.70
N LYS A 163 0.10 -9.85 -14.38
CA LYS A 163 -0.76 -11.02 -14.62
C LYS A 163 -2.07 -10.94 -13.83
N ALA A 164 -1.98 -10.64 -12.53
CA ALA A 164 -3.15 -10.45 -11.68
C ALA A 164 -4.10 -9.36 -12.22
N ALA A 165 -3.55 -8.22 -12.66
CA ALA A 165 -4.36 -7.17 -13.27
C ALA A 165 -5.04 -7.63 -14.57
N ALA A 166 -4.34 -8.42 -15.39
CA ALA A 166 -4.90 -9.01 -16.61
C ALA A 166 -6.04 -9.98 -16.31
N GLU A 167 -5.87 -10.86 -15.32
CA GLU A 167 -6.90 -11.81 -14.89
C GLU A 167 -8.16 -11.09 -14.36
N VAL A 168 -7.97 -10.06 -13.53
CA VAL A 168 -9.09 -9.22 -13.03
C VAL A 168 -9.82 -8.53 -14.19
N ALA A 169 -9.07 -7.99 -15.16
CA ALA A 169 -9.63 -7.33 -16.33
C ALA A 169 -10.39 -8.29 -17.24
N GLU A 170 -9.86 -9.50 -17.47
CA GLU A 170 -10.49 -10.56 -18.25
C GLU A 170 -11.82 -10.99 -17.63
N VAL A 171 -11.85 -11.25 -16.32
CA VAL A 171 -13.08 -11.63 -15.59
C VAL A 171 -14.14 -10.51 -15.67
N ALA A 172 -13.72 -9.25 -15.64
CA ALA A 172 -14.61 -8.11 -15.77
C ALA A 172 -15.04 -7.80 -17.22
N GLY A 173 -14.40 -8.43 -18.22
CA GLY A 173 -14.61 -8.12 -19.64
C GLY A 173 -14.15 -6.72 -20.03
N ILE A 174 -13.07 -6.23 -19.42
CA ILE A 174 -12.51 -4.87 -19.63
C ILE A 174 -11.11 -5.01 -20.26
N ASP A 175 -10.83 -4.21 -21.29
CA ASP A 175 -9.49 -4.17 -21.90
C ASP A 175 -8.52 -3.41 -20.99
N LEU A 176 -7.30 -3.95 -20.78
CA LEU A 176 -6.26 -3.27 -20.02
C LEU A 176 -5.87 -1.91 -20.65
N ALA A 177 -6.05 -1.74 -21.97
CA ALA A 177 -5.87 -0.46 -22.64
C ALA A 177 -6.81 0.66 -22.14
N ASP A 178 -7.93 0.29 -21.49
CA ASP A 178 -8.85 1.23 -20.86
C ASP A 178 -8.57 1.41 -19.36
N CYS A 179 -7.70 0.58 -18.78
CA CYS A 179 -7.39 0.54 -17.36
C CYS A 179 -6.29 1.52 -16.93
N LEU A 180 -6.25 1.78 -15.63
CA LEU A 180 -5.28 2.66 -14.98
C LEU A 180 -4.48 1.88 -13.92
N ALA A 181 -3.24 2.27 -13.70
CA ALA A 181 -2.42 1.70 -12.64
C ALA A 181 -1.62 2.79 -11.90
N TYR A 182 -1.61 2.73 -10.57
CA TYR A 182 -0.95 3.67 -9.68
C TYR A 182 0.12 2.96 -8.85
N SER A 183 1.39 3.36 -8.98
CA SER A 183 2.50 2.79 -8.19
C SER A 183 3.67 3.75 -7.99
N ASP A 184 4.43 3.56 -6.92
CA ASP A 184 5.67 4.29 -6.62
C ASP A 184 6.96 3.59 -7.09
N SER A 185 6.89 2.29 -7.39
CA SER A 185 8.06 1.43 -7.50
C SER A 185 8.38 1.06 -8.95
N ILE A 186 9.66 1.03 -9.28
CA ILE A 186 10.14 0.52 -10.57
C ILE A 186 9.85 -0.98 -10.73
N SER A 187 9.68 -1.72 -9.63
CA SER A 187 9.28 -3.13 -9.68
C SER A 187 7.95 -3.32 -10.42
N ASP A 188 7.05 -2.34 -10.32
CA ASP A 188 5.71 -2.40 -10.89
C ASP A 188 5.68 -1.92 -12.34
N LEU A 189 6.85 -1.71 -12.97
CA LEU A 189 6.95 -1.33 -14.37
C LEU A 189 6.15 -2.27 -15.30
N PRO A 190 6.17 -3.62 -15.14
CA PRO A 190 5.35 -4.50 -15.98
C PRO A 190 3.85 -4.21 -15.89
N LEU A 191 3.34 -3.88 -14.69
CA LEU A 191 1.94 -3.50 -14.49
C LEU A 191 1.64 -2.12 -15.11
N LEU A 192 2.54 -1.16 -14.93
CA LEU A 192 2.38 0.18 -15.51
C LEU A 192 2.43 0.13 -17.05
N GLU A 193 3.26 -0.73 -17.63
CA GLU A 193 3.34 -0.90 -19.08
C GLU A 193 2.17 -1.70 -19.68
N SER A 194 1.47 -2.52 -18.88
CA SER A 194 0.36 -3.33 -19.38
C SER A 194 -0.95 -2.56 -19.51
N VAL A 195 -1.09 -1.40 -18.88
CA VAL A 195 -2.33 -0.60 -18.87
C VAL A 195 -2.25 0.61 -19.79
N GLY A 196 -3.41 1.14 -20.21
CA GLY A 196 -3.47 2.34 -21.05
C GLY A 196 -3.09 3.63 -20.34
N TYR A 197 -3.34 3.72 -19.03
CA TYR A 197 -3.13 4.95 -18.25
C TYR A 197 -2.25 4.70 -17.01
N PRO A 198 -0.91 4.60 -17.18
CA PRO A 198 0.01 4.47 -16.05
C PRO A 198 0.19 5.79 -15.29
N HIS A 199 0.17 5.71 -13.96
CA HIS A 199 0.34 6.84 -13.05
C HIS A 199 1.43 6.54 -12.02
N ALA A 200 2.48 7.36 -12.02
CA ALA A 200 3.56 7.25 -11.06
C ALA A 200 3.23 8.06 -9.79
N VAL A 201 3.13 7.41 -8.64
CA VAL A 201 2.73 8.05 -7.36
C VAL A 201 3.92 8.10 -6.41
N ASN A 202 4.37 9.29 -6.02
CA ASN A 202 5.57 9.48 -5.20
C ASN A 202 6.80 8.68 -5.69
N PRO A 203 7.08 8.63 -7.01
CA PRO A 203 7.91 7.59 -7.58
C PRO A 203 9.34 7.62 -7.05
N GLU A 204 9.90 6.43 -6.91
CA GLU A 204 11.33 6.21 -6.74
C GLU A 204 12.13 6.86 -7.88
N HIS A 205 13.43 7.06 -7.66
CA HIS A 205 14.28 7.77 -8.60
C HIS A 205 14.27 7.16 -10.01
N GLU A 206 14.25 5.84 -10.11
CA GLU A 206 14.24 5.14 -11.40
C GLU A 206 12.89 5.28 -12.12
N LEU A 207 11.78 4.98 -11.43
CA LEU A 207 10.45 5.14 -12.00
C LEU A 207 10.17 6.60 -12.38
N ARG A 208 10.66 7.57 -11.59
CA ARG A 208 10.53 9.00 -11.90
C ARG A 208 11.19 9.35 -13.23
N ARG A 209 12.43 8.90 -13.45
CA ARG A 209 13.15 9.18 -14.70
C ARG A 209 12.38 8.61 -15.90
N LEU A 210 11.90 7.38 -15.78
CA LEU A 210 11.14 6.70 -16.82
C LEU A 210 9.79 7.39 -17.09
N ALA A 211 9.05 7.74 -16.03
CA ALA A 211 7.79 8.46 -16.14
C ALA A 211 7.98 9.82 -16.84
N MET A 212 9.03 10.57 -16.51
CA MET A 212 9.36 11.83 -17.18
C MET A 212 9.71 11.62 -18.66
N GLN A 213 10.48 10.57 -18.99
CA GLN A 213 10.84 10.25 -20.38
C GLN A 213 9.63 9.85 -21.22
N ARG A 214 8.67 9.12 -20.62
CA ARG A 214 7.47 8.61 -21.30
C ARG A 214 6.26 9.54 -21.21
N GLY A 215 6.38 10.67 -20.51
CA GLY A 215 5.28 11.60 -20.29
C GLY A 215 4.17 11.05 -19.39
N TRP A 216 4.46 10.04 -18.56
CA TRP A 216 3.49 9.50 -17.61
C TRP A 216 3.20 10.53 -16.50
N PRO A 217 1.93 10.69 -16.08
CA PRO A 217 1.60 11.57 -14.98
C PRO A 217 2.31 11.17 -13.68
N ILE A 218 2.88 12.16 -13.00
CA ILE A 218 3.57 11.99 -11.71
C ILE A 218 2.78 12.71 -10.61
N HIS A 219 2.40 11.97 -9.57
CA HIS A 219 1.64 12.47 -8.42
C HIS A 219 2.53 12.58 -7.18
N GLU A 220 2.85 13.80 -6.76
CA GLU A 220 3.62 14.06 -5.52
C GLU A 220 2.69 14.28 -4.32
N LEU A 221 2.27 13.20 -3.68
CA LEU A 221 1.36 13.22 -2.53
C LEU A 221 2.11 13.42 -1.21
N ARG A 222 3.41 13.10 -1.21
CA ARG A 222 4.37 13.44 -0.16
C ARG A 222 4.68 14.93 -0.21
N THR A 223 3.68 15.81 -0.08
CA THR A 223 3.99 17.25 0.03
C THR A 223 4.71 17.50 1.35
N ARG A 224 6.04 17.40 1.30
CA ARG A 224 6.96 17.92 2.30
C ARG A 224 6.71 19.41 2.39
N ARG A 225 6.57 19.85 3.64
CA ARG A 225 6.94 21.15 4.23
C ARG A 225 8.21 21.80 3.62
N ARG A 226 8.21 22.14 2.32
CA ARG A 226 9.31 22.86 1.62
C ARG A 226 8.90 24.27 1.16
N LEU A 227 7.84 24.82 1.73
CA LEU A 227 7.43 26.22 1.55
C LEU A 227 7.59 27.04 2.85
N LEU A 228 8.77 26.99 3.45
CA LEU A 228 9.24 28.00 4.43
C LEU A 228 10.70 28.38 4.17
N LEU A 229 11.10 28.47 2.91
CA LEU A 229 12.37 29.08 2.49
C LEU A 229 12.19 30.09 1.35
N VAL A 230 10.98 30.63 1.18
CA VAL A 230 10.78 31.87 0.43
C VAL A 230 10.77 33.00 1.46
N GLY A 231 11.86 33.76 1.51
CA GLY A 231 11.93 35.01 2.27
C GLY A 231 12.99 35.06 3.37
N ILE A 232 14.26 34.84 3.05
CA ILE A 232 15.31 35.64 3.68
C ILE A 232 15.83 36.57 2.58
N PRO A 233 15.29 37.79 2.44
CA PRO A 233 16.10 38.86 1.87
C PRO A 233 17.29 39.03 2.80
N ALA A 234 18.50 38.91 2.26
CA ALA A 234 19.68 39.40 2.93
C ALA A 234 19.48 40.91 3.17
N GLY A 235 19.26 41.30 4.41
CA GLY A 235 19.26 42.70 4.83
C GLY A 235 17.96 43.23 5.43
N LEU A 236 18.15 43.90 6.57
CA LEU A 236 17.27 44.85 7.26
C LEU A 236 16.26 44.25 8.24
N GLY A 237 16.38 44.74 9.48
CA GLY A 237 15.70 44.23 10.66
C GLY A 237 14.22 44.53 10.71
N GLY A 238 13.52 43.80 11.58
CA GLY A 238 12.12 44.03 11.86
C GLY A 238 11.50 42.83 12.56
N ALA A 239 11.23 42.95 13.84
CA ALA A 239 10.62 41.94 14.71
C ALA A 239 9.15 41.56 14.35
N GLY A 240 8.69 41.81 13.12
CA GLY A 240 7.29 41.66 12.70
C GLY A 240 6.93 40.37 11.96
N LEU A 241 7.90 39.55 11.52
CA LEU A 241 7.61 38.44 10.58
C LEU A 241 7.30 37.08 11.24
N PHE A 242 7.46 36.92 12.56
CA PHE A 242 7.20 35.63 13.20
C PHE A 242 5.70 35.31 13.37
N ALA A 243 4.84 36.31 13.54
CA ALA A 243 3.40 36.06 13.77
C ALA A 243 2.66 35.63 12.50
N GLY A 244 2.96 36.24 11.34
CA GLY A 244 2.28 35.95 10.07
C GLY A 244 2.60 34.56 9.50
N GLY A 245 3.88 34.16 9.56
CA GLY A 245 4.33 32.84 9.09
C GLY A 245 3.84 31.68 9.98
N VAL A 246 3.81 31.89 11.30
CA VAL A 246 3.24 30.92 12.25
C VAL A 246 1.73 30.84 12.12
N ALA A 247 1.02 31.96 11.94
CA ALA A 247 -0.44 31.95 11.75
C ALA A 247 -0.88 31.30 10.43
N LEU A 248 -0.15 31.53 9.32
CA LEU A 248 -0.36 30.85 8.05
C LEU A 248 -0.03 29.36 8.13
N GLY A 249 1.09 29.00 8.79
CA GLY A 249 1.48 27.61 9.05
C GLY A 249 0.44 26.86 9.89
N VAL A 250 0.00 27.45 11.01
CA VAL A 250 -1.05 26.92 11.89
C VAL A 250 -2.41 26.89 11.19
N GLY A 251 -2.70 27.87 10.32
CA GLY A 251 -3.93 27.90 9.52
C GLY A 251 -4.01 26.80 8.47
N LEU A 252 -2.92 26.56 7.74
CA LEU A 252 -2.79 25.46 6.78
C LEU A 252 -2.76 24.10 7.49
N GLU A 253 -2.09 24.00 8.63
CA GLU A 253 -2.07 22.79 9.47
C GLU A 253 -3.45 22.48 10.05
N ARG A 254 -4.20 23.48 10.52
CA ARG A 254 -5.61 23.30 10.96
C ARG A 254 -6.53 22.91 9.82
N ARG A 255 -6.33 23.43 8.60
CA ARG A 255 -7.14 23.08 7.42
C ARG A 255 -6.85 21.65 6.93
N ASN A 256 -5.60 21.23 6.93
CA ASN A 256 -5.21 19.85 6.59
C ASN A 256 -5.54 18.84 7.69
N HIS A 257 -5.41 19.22 8.96
CA HIS A 257 -5.86 18.39 10.08
C HIS A 257 -7.37 18.24 10.07
N ARG A 258 -8.14 19.29 9.73
CA ARG A 258 -9.58 19.20 9.47
C ARG A 258 -9.91 18.34 8.25
N ARG A 259 -9.19 18.45 7.13
CA ARG A 259 -9.38 17.57 5.95
C ARG A 259 -9.09 16.10 6.26
N ARG A 260 -7.98 15.79 6.92
CA ARG A 260 -7.63 14.44 7.39
C ARG A 260 -8.67 13.90 8.37
N ARG A 261 -9.10 14.72 9.34
CA ARG A 261 -10.15 14.34 10.28
C ARG A 261 -11.48 14.10 9.57
N ASN A 262 -11.85 14.91 8.57
CA ASN A 262 -13.08 14.71 7.79
C ASN A 262 -13.02 13.43 6.94
N VAL A 263 -11.86 13.10 6.36
CA VAL A 263 -11.66 11.84 5.61
C VAL A 263 -11.71 10.64 6.56
N ILE A 264 -10.98 10.68 7.68
CA ILE A 264 -10.99 9.63 8.70
C ILE A 264 -12.37 9.47 9.33
N GLU A 265 -13.08 10.56 9.62
CA GLU A 265 -14.46 10.52 10.12
C GLU A 265 -15.42 10.01 9.03
N ARG A 266 -15.20 10.29 7.74
CA ARG A 266 -16.04 9.77 6.65
C ARG A 266 -15.83 8.27 6.48
N ILE A 267 -14.58 7.81 6.45
CA ILE A 267 -14.19 6.40 6.42
C ILE A 267 -14.76 5.68 7.66
N GLY A 268 -14.51 6.22 8.86
CA GLY A 268 -14.93 5.62 10.12
C GLY A 268 -16.44 5.66 10.41
N ARG A 269 -17.20 6.63 9.86
CA ARG A 269 -18.67 6.63 9.93
C ARG A 269 -19.27 5.59 8.99
N ARG A 270 -18.76 5.48 7.77
CA ARG A 270 -19.24 4.54 6.74
C ARG A 270 -18.97 3.08 7.13
N TRP A 271 -17.81 2.81 7.72
CA TRP A 271 -17.46 1.47 8.22
C TRP A 271 -18.30 1.05 9.45
N ARG A 272 -18.66 1.99 10.33
CA ARG A 272 -19.53 1.70 11.49
C ARG A 272 -21.01 1.52 11.14
N SER A 273 -21.47 2.09 10.03
CA SER A 273 -22.87 1.97 9.58
C SER A 273 -23.16 0.72 8.74
N GLY A 274 -22.13 -0.07 8.40
CA GLY A 274 -22.24 -1.31 7.60
C GLY A 274 -21.96 -2.60 8.39
N ARG A 275 -21.85 -2.52 9.72
CA ARG A 275 -21.86 -3.67 10.64
C ARG A 275 -23.25 -3.86 11.24
#